data_AF-A0A6D2KSB8-F1
#
_entry.id   AF-A0A6D2KSB8-F1
#
_cell.length_a   1.000
_cell.length_b   1.000
_cell.length_c   1.000
_cell.angle_alpha   90.00
_cell.angle_beta   90.00
_cell.angle_gamma   90.00
#
_symmetry.space_group_name_H-M   'P 1'
#
loop_
_entity.id
_entity.type
_entity.pdbx_description
1 polymer ?
#
loop_
_entity_poly.entity_id
_entity_poly.type
_entity_poly.pdbx_seq_one_letter_code
_entity_poly.pdbx_strand_id
1 'polypeptide(L)'
;MGRGMADLNQGWSSLSYCVIDNVFCSSCSDWFGFRWYDTRRQSWESVKGVRRLTEFAGHGIVKMADYGGKLAVFWTGSFRDREKTIWRAVIALERRNGDGEDEEMWGTVECVDPLLTIPTSYDFVRAFAATV
;
A
#
# COMPACT_ATOMS: atom_id res chain seq x y z
N MET A 1 -30.01 -0.16 5.82
CA MET A 1 -30.14 0.52 4.52
C MET A 1 -28.75 0.89 4.03
N GLY A 2 -28.33 0.30 2.92
CA GLY A 2 -26.97 0.32 2.43
C GLY A 2 -26.47 1.73 2.11
N ARG A 3 -25.24 2.04 2.51
CA ARG A 3 -24.53 3.18 1.93
C ARG A 3 -24.08 2.75 0.54
N GLY A 4 -24.86 3.21 -0.42
CA GLY A 4 -24.53 3.13 -1.84
C GLY A 4 -23.13 3.68 -2.07
N MET A 5 -22.36 2.89 -2.78
CA MET A 5 -21.08 3.22 -3.38
C MET A 5 -21.36 4.30 -4.44
N ALA A 6 -21.14 5.56 -4.07
CA ALA A 6 -21.00 6.69 -4.97
C ALA A 6 -19.63 7.31 -4.61
N ASP A 7 -18.73 7.62 -5.52
CA ASP A 7 -18.90 8.12 -6.87
C ASP A 7 -17.57 7.88 -7.61
N LEU A 8 -17.58 7.20 -8.75
CA LEU A 8 -16.37 6.86 -9.51
C LEU A 8 -15.73 8.06 -10.23
N ASN A 9 -16.27 9.27 -10.03
CA ASN A 9 -15.93 10.46 -10.81
C ASN A 9 -15.26 11.60 -10.04
N GLN A 10 -14.80 11.35 -8.80
CA GLN A 10 -14.04 12.32 -8.01
C GLN A 10 -12.58 11.83 -7.86
N GLY A 11 -11.76 12.09 -8.89
CA GLY A 11 -10.29 12.03 -8.92
C GLY A 11 -9.60 10.87 -8.18
N TRP A 12 -9.15 9.86 -8.92
CA TRP A 12 -8.32 8.71 -8.46
C TRP A 12 -6.90 9.08 -7.96
N SER A 13 -6.75 10.15 -7.19
CA SER A 13 -5.45 10.69 -6.79
C SER A 13 -4.84 9.94 -5.59
N SER A 14 -5.67 9.27 -4.80
CA SER A 14 -5.34 8.85 -3.42
C SER A 14 -5.49 7.35 -3.12
N LEU A 15 -5.99 6.55 -4.07
CA LEU A 15 -6.15 5.11 -3.92
C LEU A 15 -5.14 4.37 -4.80
N SER A 16 -4.26 3.58 -4.19
CA SER A 16 -3.38 2.63 -4.89
C SER A 16 -3.76 1.22 -4.46
N TYR A 17 -3.82 0.30 -5.43
CA TYR A 17 -4.11 -1.11 -5.19
C TYR A 17 -3.11 -2.00 -5.90
N CYS A 18 -2.97 -3.23 -5.42
CA CYS A 18 -2.15 -4.28 -6.04
C CYS A 18 -2.77 -5.65 -5.74
N VAL A 19 -2.61 -6.60 -6.66
CA VAL A 19 -2.94 -8.01 -6.42
C VAL A 19 -1.64 -8.79 -6.35
N ILE A 20 -1.42 -9.52 -5.26
CA ILE A 20 -0.23 -10.34 -5.04
C ILE A 20 -0.71 -11.68 -4.51
N ASP A 21 -0.37 -12.78 -5.18
CA ASP A 21 -0.76 -14.14 -4.76
C ASP A 21 -2.25 -14.28 -4.36
N ASN A 22 -3.14 -13.72 -5.20
CA ASN A 22 -4.59 -13.67 -4.98
C ASN A 22 -5.03 -12.92 -3.70
N VAL A 23 -4.16 -12.04 -3.18
CA VAL A 23 -4.50 -11.07 -2.13
C VAL A 23 -4.70 -9.73 -2.78
N PHE A 24 -5.88 -9.15 -2.64
CA PHE A 24 -6.15 -7.80 -3.12
C PHE A 24 -5.81 -6.78 -2.04
N CYS A 25 -4.72 -6.05 -2.24
CA CYS A 25 -4.22 -5.04 -1.32
C CYS A 25 -4.57 -3.62 -1.79
N SER A 26 -4.83 -2.74 -0.83
CA SER A 26 -5.12 -1.32 -1.08
C SER A 26 -4.49 -0.44 0.00
N SER A 27 -4.05 0.76 -0.40
CA SER A 27 -3.76 1.88 0.52
C SER A 27 -4.70 3.03 0.21
N CYS A 28 -5.21 3.65 1.27
CA CYS A 28 -5.93 4.91 1.21
C CYS A 28 -5.11 5.98 1.95
N SER A 29 -4.98 7.18 1.36
CA SER A 29 -4.29 8.32 1.96
C SER A 29 -4.91 8.81 3.27
N ASP A 30 -6.17 8.46 3.52
CA ASP A 30 -6.99 9.12 4.54
C ASP A 30 -6.97 8.36 5.88
N TRP A 31 -5.76 8.05 6.37
CA TRP A 31 -5.47 7.55 7.72
C TRP A 31 -5.46 6.05 7.99
N PHE A 32 -5.71 5.19 7.01
CA PHE A 32 -5.87 3.75 7.31
C PHE A 32 -5.02 2.83 6.46
N GLY A 33 -3.72 2.83 6.75
CA GLY A 33 -2.86 1.66 6.66
C GLY A 33 -2.86 0.89 5.34
N PHE A 34 -2.24 -0.28 5.38
CA PHE A 34 -2.39 -1.26 4.33
C PHE A 34 -3.62 -2.10 4.63
N ARG A 35 -4.50 -2.24 3.64
CA ARG A 35 -5.70 -3.06 3.73
C ARG A 35 -5.64 -4.20 2.74
N TRP A 36 -6.29 -5.30 3.09
CA TRP A 36 -6.51 -6.44 2.20
C TRP A 36 -7.99 -6.78 2.14
N TYR A 37 -8.44 -7.33 1.03
CA TYR A 37 -9.82 -7.78 0.88
C TYR A 37 -9.96 -9.23 1.36
N ASP A 38 -10.73 -9.42 2.42
CA ASP A 38 -11.10 -10.73 2.91
C ASP A 38 -12.31 -11.22 2.12
N THR A 39 -12.09 -12.21 1.25
CA THR A 39 -13.14 -12.78 0.40
C THR A 39 -14.20 -13.56 1.19
N ARG A 40 -13.87 -14.07 2.39
CA ARG A 40 -14.81 -14.81 3.24
C ARG A 40 -15.78 -13.86 3.92
N ARG A 41 -15.26 -12.76 4.47
CA ARG A 41 -16.04 -11.70 5.13
C ARG A 41 -16.64 -10.69 4.16
N GLN A 42 -16.18 -10.72 2.91
CA GLN A 42 -16.52 -9.76 1.86
C GLN A 42 -16.25 -8.31 2.28
N SER A 43 -15.23 -8.10 3.13
CA SER A 43 -14.89 -6.82 3.75
C SER A 43 -13.42 -6.46 3.55
N TRP A 44 -13.12 -5.18 3.67
CA TRP A 44 -11.74 -4.69 3.72
C TRP A 44 -11.22 -4.72 5.14
N GLU A 45 -10.15 -5.48 5.36
CA GLU A 45 -9.52 -5.67 6.66
C GLU A 45 -8.12 -5.06 6.68
N SER A 46 -7.62 -4.71 7.87
CA SER A 46 -6.29 -4.11 8.02
C SER A 46 -5.20 -5.18 8.01
N VAL A 47 -4.11 -4.95 7.28
CA VAL A 47 -2.90 -5.77 7.37
C VAL A 47 -2.19 -5.45 8.69
N LYS A 48 -2.01 -6.46 9.54
CA LYS A 48 -1.34 -6.31 10.84
C LYS A 48 0.19 -6.26 10.67
N GLY A 49 0.91 -5.78 11.68
CA GLY A 49 2.39 -5.75 11.67
C GLY A 49 3.04 -4.58 10.91
N VAL A 50 2.28 -3.84 10.08
CA VAL A 50 2.80 -2.75 9.22
C VAL A 50 2.40 -1.33 9.65
N ARG A 51 1.82 -1.17 10.85
CA ARG A 51 1.34 0.12 11.35
C ARG A 51 2.43 1.19 11.40
N ARG A 52 3.63 0.82 11.89
CA ARG A 52 4.79 1.73 11.99
C ARG A 52 5.22 2.29 10.63
N LEU A 53 5.08 1.50 9.57
CA LEU A 53 5.39 1.96 8.20
C LEU A 53 4.36 2.99 7.71
N THR A 54 3.10 2.81 8.09
CA THR A 54 2.01 3.76 7.76
C THR A 54 2.23 5.11 8.46
N GLU A 55 2.63 5.08 9.73
CA GLU A 55 2.98 6.29 10.49
C GLU A 55 4.17 7.04 9.85
N PHE A 56 5.13 6.30 9.28
CA PHE A 56 6.31 6.87 8.63
C PHE A 56 6.05 7.41 7.21
N ALA A 57 5.17 6.76 6.45
CA ALA A 57 4.86 7.14 5.06
C ALA A 57 4.01 8.43 4.95
N GLY A 58 3.35 8.85 6.04
CA GLY A 58 2.63 10.12 6.13
C GLY A 58 1.51 10.27 5.10
N HIS A 59 1.16 11.53 4.77
CA HIS A 59 0.14 11.89 3.77
C HIS A 59 0.65 11.83 2.31
N GLY A 60 1.78 11.18 2.05
CA GLY A 60 2.38 11.10 0.72
C GLY A 60 1.57 10.25 -0.25
N ILE A 61 1.80 10.44 -1.56
CA ILE A 61 1.25 9.56 -2.59
C ILE A 61 1.90 8.18 -2.42
N VAL A 62 1.08 7.18 -2.10
CA VAL A 62 1.50 5.78 -2.00
C VAL A 62 1.23 5.06 -3.31
N LYS A 63 2.21 4.33 -3.84
CA LYS A 63 2.03 3.39 -4.95
C LYS A 63 2.44 1.98 -4.53
N MET A 64 1.85 0.99 -5.16
CA MET A 64 2.08 -0.42 -4.87
C MET A 64 2.43 -1.19 -6.13
N ALA A 65 3.24 -2.23 -5.98
CA ALA A 65 3.51 -3.20 -7.01
C ALA A 65 3.80 -4.58 -6.41
N ASP A 66 3.61 -5.62 -7.21
CA ASP A 66 4.12 -6.96 -6.92
C ASP A 66 5.64 -6.97 -7.09
N TYR A 67 6.34 -7.49 -6.08
CA TYR A 67 7.78 -7.69 -6.09
C TYR A 67 8.09 -9.14 -5.72
N GLY A 68 7.91 -10.04 -6.67
CA GLY A 68 8.23 -11.46 -6.52
C GLY A 68 7.41 -12.15 -5.43
N GLY A 69 6.10 -11.90 -5.40
CA GLY A 69 5.19 -12.43 -4.37
C GLY A 69 5.19 -11.61 -3.07
N LYS A 70 5.85 -10.45 -3.06
CA LYS A 70 5.86 -9.50 -1.93
C LYS A 70 5.22 -8.19 -2.34
N LEU A 71 4.73 -7.45 -1.34
CA LEU A 71 4.16 -6.13 -1.56
C LEU A 71 5.27 -5.08 -1.51
N ALA A 72 5.61 -4.51 -2.67
CA ALA A 72 6.44 -3.32 -2.74
C ALA A 72 5.55 -2.08 -2.62
N VAL A 73 5.91 -1.20 -1.69
CA VAL A 73 5.23 0.08 -1.45
C VAL A 73 6.22 1.20 -1.68
N PHE A 74 5.77 2.23 -2.40
CA PHE A 74 6.54 3.40 -2.72
C PHE A 74 5.83 4.65 -2.23
N TRP A 75 6.55 5.57 -1.59
CA TRP A 75 6.01 6.87 -1.18
C TRP A 75 7.05 7.96 -1.35
N THR A 76 6.59 9.20 -1.50
CA THR A 76 7.47 10.37 -1.57
C THR A 76 7.59 11.02 -0.20
N GLY A 77 8.80 11.16 0.32
CA GLY A 77 9.12 11.99 1.49
C GLY A 77 9.81 13.30 1.10
N SER A 78 9.54 14.37 1.85
CA SER A 78 10.14 15.72 1.72
C SER A 78 10.90 16.07 3.04
N PHE A 79 11.88 16.98 3.14
CA PHE A 79 12.09 18.27 2.47
C PHE A 79 13.59 18.66 2.44
N ARG A 80 14.16 18.79 1.24
CA ARG A 80 15.05 19.92 0.92
C ARG A 80 14.31 20.73 -0.14
N ASP A 81 14.40 22.06 -0.11
CA ASP A 81 13.51 23.02 -0.81
C ASP A 81 13.19 22.75 -2.30
N ARG A 82 13.88 21.82 -2.98
CA ARG A 82 13.69 21.52 -4.42
C ARG A 82 13.69 20.03 -4.78
N GLU A 83 13.81 19.12 -3.82
CA GLU A 83 13.96 17.68 -4.07
C GLU A 83 13.05 16.85 -3.16
N LYS A 84 12.56 15.73 -3.71
CA LYS A 84 11.81 14.71 -2.97
C LYS A 84 12.43 13.34 -3.19
N THR A 85 12.49 12.54 -2.15
CA THR A 85 13.01 11.17 -2.23
C THR A 85 11.85 10.20 -2.31
N ILE A 86 11.86 9.35 -3.32
CA ILE A 86 11.02 8.16 -3.42
C ILE A 86 11.63 7.10 -2.52
N TRP A 87 10.85 6.68 -1.53
CA TRP A 87 11.17 5.58 -0.64
C TRP A 87 10.50 4.30 -1.12
N ARG A 88 11.12 3.16 -0.82
CA ARG A 88 10.59 1.83 -1.06
C ARG A 88 10.54 1.08 0.26
N ALA A 89 9.43 0.40 0.52
CA ALA A 89 9.37 -0.71 1.47
C ALA A 89 8.98 -1.99 0.75
N VAL A 90 9.59 -3.11 1.14
CA VAL A 90 9.14 -4.44 0.73
C VAL A 90 8.53 -5.13 1.93
N ILE A 91 7.30 -5.61 1.76
CA ILE A 91 6.49 -6.22 2.81
C ILE A 91 6.19 -7.66 2.39
N ALA A 92 6.69 -8.61 3.18
CA ALA A 92 6.26 -9.99 3.07
C ALA A 92 4.87 -10.12 3.71
N LEU A 93 3.90 -10.66 2.96
CA LEU A 93 2.56 -10.92 3.43
C LEU A 93 2.44 -12.37 3.89
N GLU A 94 1.78 -12.59 5.03
CA GLU A 94 1.55 -13.90 5.61
C GLU A 94 0.08 -14.03 5.99
N ARG A 95 -0.60 -15.01 5.39
CA ARG A 95 -1.94 -15.43 5.82
C ARG A 95 -1.82 -16.29 7.06
N ARG A 96 -2.44 -15.86 8.16
CA ARG A 96 -2.52 -16.62 9.40
C ARG A 96 -3.98 -16.97 9.65
N ASN A 97 -4.26 -18.27 9.75
CA ASN A 97 -5.54 -18.74 10.24
C ASN A 97 -5.47 -18.74 11.76
N GLY A 98 -6.34 -17.98 12.42
CA GLY A 98 -6.49 -18.08 13.88
C GLY A 98 -7.13 -19.41 14.29
N ASP A 99 -7.28 -19.61 15.59
CA ASP A 99 -8.06 -20.71 16.17
C ASP A 99 -9.57 -20.43 15.92
N GLY A 100 -10.04 -20.60 14.68
CA GLY A 100 -11.43 -20.30 14.27
C GLY A 100 -11.58 -19.89 12.80
N GLU A 101 -12.66 -19.19 12.45
CA GLU A 101 -12.97 -18.69 11.09
C GLU A 101 -12.27 -17.36 10.74
N ASP A 102 -11.47 -16.83 11.66
CA ASP A 102 -10.86 -15.51 11.53
C ASP A 102 -9.51 -15.62 10.82
N GLU A 103 -9.53 -15.43 9.50
CA GLU A 103 -8.33 -15.29 8.68
C GLU A 103 -7.73 -13.88 8.89
N GLU A 104 -6.45 -13.82 9.21
CA GLU A 104 -5.73 -12.58 9.41
C GLU A 104 -4.59 -12.45 8.41
N MET A 105 -4.42 -11.26 7.85
CA MET A 105 -3.24 -10.93 7.06
C MET A 105 -2.23 -10.17 7.92
N TRP A 106 -1.03 -10.70 7.99
CA TRP A 106 0.11 -10.07 8.63
C TRP A 106 1.10 -9.61 7.57
N GLY A 107 1.75 -8.48 7.83
CA GLY A 107 2.83 -7.94 7.01
C GLY A 107 4.08 -7.78 7.84
N THR A 108 5.20 -8.29 7.33
CA THR A 108 6.54 -8.07 7.87
C THR A 108 7.31 -7.18 6.91
N VAL A 109 7.77 -6.03 7.40
CA VAL A 109 8.62 -5.12 6.62
C VAL A 109 10.02 -5.72 6.55
N GLU A 110 10.45 -6.13 5.36
CA GLU A 110 11.78 -6.73 5.15
C GLU A 110 12.86 -5.67 4.91
N CYS A 111 12.51 -4.59 4.19
CA CYS A 111 13.43 -3.51 3.90
C CYS A 111 12.70 -2.18 3.77
N VAL A 112 13.38 -1.09 4.11
CA VAL A 112 12.96 0.30 3.88
C VAL A 112 14.18 1.06 3.39
N ASP A 113 14.15 1.48 2.12
CA ASP A 113 15.32 2.07 1.46
C ASP A 113 14.92 3.30 0.63
N PRO A 114 15.78 4.33 0.55
CA PRO A 114 15.63 5.38 -0.43
C PRO A 114 15.96 4.83 -1.83
N LEU A 115 15.05 5.00 -2.78
CA LEU A 115 15.25 4.51 -4.15
C LEU A 115 15.85 5.58 -5.06
N LEU A 116 15.24 6.76 -5.07
CA LEU A 116 15.62 7.84 -5.99
C LEU A 116 15.23 9.20 -5.42
N THR A 117 16.12 10.18 -5.57
CA THR A 117 15.82 11.58 -5.32
C THR A 117 15.49 12.25 -6.65
N ILE A 118 14.31 12.88 -6.72
CA ILE A 118 13.82 13.56 -7.93
C ILE A 118 13.53 15.04 -7.60
N PRO A 119 13.66 15.95 -8.58
CA PRO A 119 13.20 17.32 -8.41
C PRO A 119 11.70 17.37 -8.10
N THR A 120 11.27 18.38 -7.34
CA THR A 120 9.85 18.54 -6.96
C THR A 120 8.89 18.68 -8.15
N SER A 121 9.41 19.10 -9.32
CA SER A 121 8.66 19.23 -10.57
C SER A 121 8.20 17.91 -11.20
N TYR A 122 8.73 16.77 -10.76
CA TYR A 122 8.37 15.46 -11.31
C TYR A 122 7.35 14.76 -10.43
N ASP A 123 6.31 14.16 -11.02
CA ASP A 123 5.33 13.38 -10.26
C ASP A 123 5.53 11.89 -10.37
N PHE A 124 5.36 11.20 -9.24
CA PHE A 124 5.41 9.75 -9.18
C PHE A 124 4.04 9.17 -9.49
N VAL A 125 3.87 8.74 -10.74
CA VAL A 125 2.54 8.40 -11.28
C VAL A 125 2.14 6.95 -10.95
N ARG A 126 3.01 5.96 -11.23
CA ARG A 126 2.73 4.52 -11.08
C ARG A 126 4.01 3.71 -10.84
N ALA A 127 3.84 2.53 -10.25
CA ALA A 127 4.84 1.47 -10.16
C ALA A 127 4.29 0.20 -10.81
N PHE A 128 5.15 -0.56 -11.49
CA PHE A 128 4.79 -1.83 -12.11
C PHE A 128 5.90 -2.85 -11.88
N ALA A 129 5.51 -4.12 -11.76
CA ALA A 129 6.45 -5.23 -11.76
C ALA A 129 6.91 -5.50 -13.20
N ALA A 130 8.20 -5.67 -13.43
CA ALA A 130 8.68 -6.23 -14.69
C ALA A 130 8.50 -7.75 -14.65
N THR A 131 7.56 -8.27 -15.43
CA THR A 131 7.42 -9.71 -15.67
C THR A 131 8.43 -10.13 -16.75
N VAL A 132 9.29 -11.08 -16.44
CA VAL A 132 10.23 -11.73 -17.39
C VAL A 132 9.62 -13.03 -17.90
#